data_AF-A0A443RW23-F1
#
_entry.id   AF-A0A443RW23-F1
#
_cell.length_a   1.000
_cell.length_b   1.000
_cell.length_c   1.000
_cell.angle_alpha   90.00
_cell.angle_beta   90.00
_cell.angle_gamma   90.00
#
_symmetry.space_group_name_H-M   'P 1'
#
loop_
_entity.id
_entity.type
_entity.pdbx_description
1 polymer ?
#
loop_
_entity_poly.entity_id
_entity_poly.type
_entity_poly.pdbx_seq_one_letter_code
_entity_poly.pdbx_strand_id
1 'polypeptide(L)'
;MYRVGPFGAPFDSSYIYRFGFLLFKILPFAVSCYYFELLVNFRFDHAKYGIKPKHRILGQHPMINDALPNRILSGTVMLKGDIQEFTENGIIFKGDDKETEVDAVVLATGYEVYFPFLDKDLVWAQDNEIELYKCMFVPKLKHAHTLCIIGLIQAFGPAIPISEIQVRWFCELMLGGMIPLI
;
A
#
# COMPACT_ATOMS: atom_id res chain seq x y z
N MET A 1 -7.82 -7.02 -5.18
CA MET A 1 -7.62 -8.19 -4.29
C MET A 1 -8.84 -8.33 -3.38
N TYR A 2 -9.03 -9.47 -2.71
CA TYR A 2 -10.20 -9.80 -1.90
C TYR A 2 -9.77 -10.52 -0.61
N ARG A 3 -10.62 -10.53 0.41
CA ARG A 3 -10.33 -11.15 1.72
C ARG A 3 -10.52 -12.66 1.69
N VAL A 4 -11.53 -13.13 0.97
CA VAL A 4 -11.91 -14.55 0.91
C VAL A 4 -11.04 -15.31 -0.11
N GLY A 5 -10.01 -15.98 0.39
CA GLY A 5 -9.10 -16.84 -0.37
C GLY A 5 -9.68 -18.21 -0.75
N PRO A 6 -8.82 -19.14 -1.20
CA PRO A 6 -9.21 -20.50 -1.58
C PRO A 6 -9.99 -21.20 -0.47
N PHE A 7 -11.05 -21.92 -0.86
CA PHE A 7 -11.90 -22.70 0.06
C PHE A 7 -12.52 -21.87 1.21
N GLY A 8 -12.62 -20.55 1.06
CA GLY A 8 -13.18 -19.67 2.09
C GLY A 8 -12.19 -19.24 3.18
N ALA A 9 -10.94 -19.69 3.12
CA ALA A 9 -9.91 -19.27 4.07
C ALA A 9 -9.48 -17.81 3.83
N PRO A 10 -8.93 -17.10 4.83
CA PRO A 10 -8.36 -15.77 4.63
C PRO A 10 -7.24 -15.77 3.57
N PHE A 11 -7.27 -14.79 2.67
CA PHE A 11 -6.31 -14.67 1.56
C PHE A 11 -4.86 -14.62 2.06
N ASP A 12 -4.59 -13.82 3.07
CA ASP A 12 -3.27 -13.66 3.69
C ASP A 12 -2.73 -15.01 4.22
N SER A 13 -3.53 -15.77 4.96
CA SER A 13 -3.14 -17.09 5.47
C SER A 13 -2.82 -18.10 4.36
N SER A 14 -3.46 -17.94 3.18
CA SER A 14 -3.32 -18.86 2.05
C SER A 14 -2.13 -18.54 1.16
N TYR A 15 -1.67 -17.28 1.12
CA TYR A 15 -0.66 -16.83 0.17
C TYR A 15 0.59 -16.22 0.82
N ILE A 16 0.53 -15.80 2.08
CA ILE A 16 1.66 -15.22 2.83
C ILE A 16 2.27 -16.31 3.73
N TYR A 17 3.09 -17.18 3.14
CA TYR A 17 3.79 -18.24 3.87
C TYR A 17 5.24 -18.40 3.40
N ARG A 18 6.08 -19.02 4.24
CA ARG A 18 7.55 -19.05 4.06
C ARG A 18 8.00 -19.65 2.73
N PHE A 19 7.40 -20.75 2.29
CA PHE A 19 7.74 -21.37 1.01
C PHE A 19 7.34 -20.47 -0.17
N GLY A 20 6.16 -19.86 -0.15
CA GLY A 20 5.74 -18.89 -1.15
C GLY A 20 6.67 -17.68 -1.20
N PHE A 21 7.11 -17.18 -0.04
CA PHE A 21 8.09 -16.10 0.04
C PHE A 21 9.48 -16.49 -0.51
N LEU A 22 9.91 -17.74 -0.28
CA LEU A 22 11.15 -18.26 -0.87
C LEU A 22 11.06 -18.29 -2.40
N LEU A 23 9.96 -18.80 -2.95
CA LEU A 23 9.71 -18.77 -4.39
C LEU A 23 9.71 -17.34 -4.94
N PHE A 24 9.04 -16.42 -4.23
CA PHE A 24 9.00 -15.02 -4.59
C PHE A 24 10.41 -14.38 -4.67
N LYS A 25 11.33 -14.79 -3.79
CA LYS A 25 12.73 -14.31 -3.82
C LYS A 25 13.56 -14.87 -4.96
N ILE A 26 13.27 -16.09 -5.41
CA ILE A 26 14.06 -16.79 -6.44
C ILE A 26 13.56 -16.44 -7.85
N LEU A 27 12.25 -16.28 -8.02
CA LEU A 27 11.63 -16.03 -9.31
C LEU A 27 11.87 -14.59 -9.79
N PRO A 28 12.07 -14.39 -11.12
CA PRO A 28 12.12 -13.04 -11.68
C PRO A 28 10.83 -12.26 -11.41
N PHE A 29 10.96 -10.96 -11.14
CA PHE A 29 9.83 -10.07 -10.81
C PHE A 29 8.66 -10.16 -11.81
N ALA A 30 8.96 -10.27 -13.11
CA ALA A 30 7.94 -10.40 -14.15
C ALA A 30 7.12 -11.70 -14.03
N VAL A 31 7.77 -12.81 -13.67
CA VAL A 31 7.12 -14.12 -13.49
C VAL A 31 6.23 -14.08 -12.25
N SER A 32 6.73 -13.52 -11.14
CA SER A 32 5.93 -13.34 -9.92
C SER A 32 4.71 -12.46 -10.17
N CYS A 33 4.88 -11.33 -10.87
CA CYS A 33 3.76 -10.47 -11.25
C CYS A 33 2.75 -11.20 -12.12
N TYR A 34 3.20 -11.97 -13.11
CA TYR A 34 2.32 -12.73 -13.99
C TYR A 34 1.49 -13.76 -13.20
N TYR A 35 2.12 -14.49 -12.28
CA TYR A 35 1.43 -15.43 -11.39
C TYR A 35 0.35 -14.75 -10.56
N PHE A 36 0.67 -13.63 -9.89
CA PHE A 36 -0.31 -12.90 -9.07
C PHE A 36 -1.43 -12.26 -9.92
N GLU A 37 -1.11 -11.76 -11.11
CA GLU A 37 -2.11 -11.23 -12.05
C GLU A 37 -3.09 -12.30 -12.52
N LEU A 38 -2.61 -13.52 -12.78
CA LEU A 38 -3.47 -14.66 -13.07
C LEU A 38 -4.38 -14.98 -11.89
N LEU A 39 -3.83 -15.04 -10.68
CA LEU A 39 -4.63 -15.33 -9.47
C LEU A 39 -5.75 -14.31 -9.25
N VAL A 40 -5.46 -13.00 -9.35
CA VAL A 40 -6.51 -12.00 -9.12
C VAL A 40 -7.52 -11.96 -10.26
N ASN A 41 -7.09 -12.16 -11.52
CA ASN A 41 -8.00 -12.18 -12.66
C ASN A 41 -8.87 -13.45 -12.73
N PHE A 42 -8.47 -14.53 -12.05
CA PHE A 42 -9.27 -15.74 -11.96
C PHE A 42 -10.66 -15.48 -11.34
N ARG A 43 -10.77 -14.52 -10.41
CA ARG A 43 -12.06 -14.16 -9.80
C ARG A 43 -12.93 -13.32 -10.72
N PHE A 44 -12.34 -12.35 -11.39
CA PHE A 44 -12.99 -11.53 -12.42
C PHE A 44 -11.95 -10.78 -13.26
N ASP A 45 -12.31 -10.49 -14.51
CA ASP A 45 -11.44 -9.79 -15.46
C ASP A 45 -11.35 -8.29 -15.13
N HIS A 46 -10.21 -7.84 -14.62
CA HIS A 46 -10.03 -6.44 -14.22
C HIS A 46 -10.08 -5.47 -15.42
N ALA A 47 -9.77 -5.93 -16.64
CA ALA A 47 -9.83 -5.09 -17.83
C ALA A 47 -11.29 -4.80 -18.22
N LYS A 48 -12.15 -5.83 -18.19
CA LYS A 48 -13.59 -5.67 -18.46
C LYS A 48 -14.28 -4.79 -17.43
N TYR A 49 -13.80 -4.80 -16.20
CA TYR A 49 -14.30 -3.97 -15.11
C TYR A 49 -13.68 -2.56 -15.10
N GLY A 50 -12.77 -2.22 -16.02
CA GLY A 50 -12.17 -0.88 -16.09
C GLY A 50 -11.20 -0.54 -14.96
N ILE A 51 -10.79 -1.51 -14.13
CA ILE A 51 -9.90 -1.30 -12.98
C ILE A 51 -8.51 -1.91 -13.15
N LYS A 52 -8.14 -2.30 -14.38
CA LYS A 52 -6.81 -2.82 -14.67
C LYS A 52 -5.78 -1.68 -14.59
N PRO A 53 -4.77 -1.75 -13.71
CA PRO A 53 -3.73 -0.73 -13.62
C PRO A 53 -2.80 -0.77 -14.83
N LYS A 54 -2.13 0.36 -15.10
CA LYS A 54 -1.08 0.49 -16.13
C LYS A 54 0.24 -0.17 -15.72
N HIS A 55 0.48 -0.29 -14.42
CA HIS A 55 1.66 -0.95 -13.86
C HIS A 55 1.38 -2.44 -13.54
N ARG A 56 2.45 -3.21 -13.27
CA ARG A 56 2.35 -4.60 -12.82
C ARG A 56 1.80 -4.69 -11.41
N ILE A 57 1.17 -5.81 -11.05
CA ILE A 57 0.44 -5.94 -9.78
C ILE A 57 1.30 -5.68 -8.51
N LEU A 58 2.59 -6.02 -8.54
CA LEU A 58 3.48 -5.80 -7.39
C LEU A 58 4.18 -4.43 -7.41
N GLY A 59 3.89 -3.58 -8.39
CA GLY A 59 4.44 -2.24 -8.47
C GLY A 59 3.82 -1.28 -7.46
N GLN A 60 2.63 -1.59 -6.93
CA GLN A 60 1.95 -0.81 -5.89
C GLN A 60 1.13 -1.73 -4.99
N HIS A 61 0.72 -1.22 -3.82
CA HIS A 61 -0.13 -1.96 -2.90
C HIS A 61 -1.54 -2.17 -3.48
N PRO A 62 -2.04 -3.43 -3.51
CA PRO A 62 -3.35 -3.72 -4.07
C PRO A 62 -4.46 -3.36 -3.08
N MET A 63 -5.55 -2.81 -3.60
CA MET A 63 -6.80 -2.66 -2.86
C MET A 63 -7.41 -4.03 -2.52
N ILE A 64 -7.88 -4.18 -1.28
CA ILE A 64 -8.62 -5.35 -0.81
C ILE A 64 -10.08 -4.96 -0.61
N ASN A 65 -10.99 -5.50 -1.44
CA ASN A 65 -12.42 -5.24 -1.35
C ASN A 65 -13.25 -6.38 -1.94
N ASP A 66 -14.17 -6.93 -1.14
CA ASP A 66 -15.01 -8.06 -1.55
C ASP A 66 -16.30 -7.63 -2.29
N ALA A 67 -16.74 -6.37 -2.13
CA ALA A 67 -18.00 -5.87 -2.63
C ALA A 67 -17.86 -5.11 -3.97
N LEU A 68 -16.72 -4.46 -4.21
CA LEU A 68 -16.51 -3.56 -5.35
C LEU A 68 -16.88 -4.17 -6.71
N PRO A 69 -16.45 -5.41 -7.06
CA PRO A 69 -16.81 -5.98 -8.36
C PRO A 69 -18.33 -6.09 -8.53
N ASN A 70 -19.06 -6.56 -7.53
CA ASN A 70 -20.51 -6.68 -7.59
C ASN A 70 -21.21 -5.30 -7.69
N ARG A 71 -20.64 -4.28 -7.06
CA ARG A 71 -21.17 -2.91 -7.13
C ARG A 71 -20.97 -2.27 -8.51
N ILE A 72 -19.84 -2.54 -9.15
CA ILE A 72 -19.60 -2.13 -10.55
C ILE A 72 -20.57 -2.88 -11.48
N LEU A 73 -20.68 -4.20 -11.34
CA LEU A 73 -21.54 -5.02 -12.20
C LEU A 73 -23.02 -4.64 -12.13
N SER A 74 -23.50 -4.26 -10.94
CA SER A 74 -24.89 -3.81 -10.72
C SER A 74 -25.15 -2.36 -11.13
N GLY A 75 -24.12 -1.60 -11.52
CA GLY A 75 -24.24 -0.18 -11.83
C GLY A 75 -24.40 0.74 -10.62
N THR A 76 -24.31 0.21 -9.39
CA THR A 76 -24.37 1.01 -8.17
C THR A 76 -23.08 1.79 -7.89
N VAL A 77 -21.98 1.38 -8.52
CA VAL A 77 -20.72 2.15 -8.60
C VAL A 77 -20.35 2.28 -10.07
N MET A 78 -20.18 3.50 -10.55
CA MET A 78 -19.71 3.80 -11.89
C MET A 78 -18.27 4.31 -11.81
N LEU A 79 -17.40 3.78 -12.66
CA LEU A 79 -16.03 4.25 -12.77
C LEU A 79 -15.95 5.40 -13.76
N LYS A 80 -15.21 6.43 -13.39
CA LYS A 80 -14.92 7.61 -14.21
C LYS A 80 -13.40 7.81 -14.30
N GLY A 81 -12.97 8.54 -15.32
CA GLY A 81 -11.57 8.93 -15.47
C GLY A 81 -11.12 9.97 -14.44
N ASP A 82 -9.96 10.57 -14.67
CA ASP A 82 -9.49 11.68 -13.85
C ASP A 82 -10.47 12.86 -13.91
N ILE A 83 -10.56 13.61 -12.82
CA ILE A 83 -11.28 14.89 -12.79
C ILE A 83 -10.53 15.91 -13.66
N GLN A 84 -11.27 16.63 -14.51
CA GLN A 84 -10.77 17.76 -15.27
C GLN A 84 -11.03 19.07 -14.53
N GLU A 85 -12.29 19.32 -14.13
CA GLU A 85 -12.66 20.50 -13.36
C GLU A 85 -13.90 20.25 -12.50
N PHE A 86 -13.99 21.01 -11.40
CA PHE A 86 -15.20 21.13 -10.59
C PHE A 86 -16.04 22.30 -11.12
N THR A 87 -17.34 22.08 -11.25
CA THR A 87 -18.32 23.10 -11.62
C THR A 87 -19.13 23.50 -10.39
N GLU A 88 -20.11 24.39 -10.57
CA GLU A 88 -20.99 24.82 -9.47
C GLU A 88 -21.86 23.67 -8.93
N ASN A 89 -22.30 22.75 -9.81
CA ASN A 89 -23.26 21.68 -9.47
C ASN A 89 -22.69 20.26 -9.65
N GLY A 90 -21.41 20.12 -10.00
CA GLY A 90 -20.91 18.85 -10.51
C GLY A 90 -19.41 18.78 -10.78
N ILE A 91 -19.06 17.78 -11.59
CA ILE A 91 -17.69 17.49 -12.00
C ILE A 91 -17.67 17.15 -13.49
N ILE A 92 -16.69 17.71 -14.22
CA ILE A 92 -16.33 17.28 -15.57
C ILE A 92 -15.11 16.37 -15.48
N PHE A 93 -15.23 15.16 -16.01
CA PHE A 93 -14.12 14.20 -16.09
C PHE A 93 -13.37 14.36 -17.42
N LYS A 94 -12.08 14.03 -17.44
CA LYS A 94 -11.27 14.11 -18.66
C LYS A 94 -11.87 13.24 -19.76
N GLY A 95 -12.16 13.85 -20.90
CA GLY A 95 -12.73 13.18 -22.08
C GLY A 95 -14.26 13.07 -22.06
N ASP A 96 -14.92 13.55 -21.00
CA ASP A 96 -16.36 13.71 -20.97
C ASP A 96 -16.72 15.15 -21.39
N ASP A 97 -17.64 15.30 -22.34
CA ASP A 97 -18.14 16.61 -22.77
C ASP A 97 -19.29 17.13 -21.88
N LYS A 98 -19.67 16.37 -20.86
CA LYS A 98 -20.84 16.66 -20.01
C LYS A 98 -20.47 16.64 -18.54
N GLU A 99 -21.04 17.61 -17.83
CA GLU A 99 -21.04 17.67 -16.38
C GLU A 99 -21.78 16.47 -15.78
N THR A 100 -21.18 15.88 -14.75
CA THR A 100 -21.83 14.90 -13.88
C THR A 100 -22.24 15.62 -12.60
N GLU A 101 -23.54 15.81 -12.41
CA GLU A 101 -24.10 16.39 -11.18
C GLU A 101 -23.76 15.51 -9.97
N VAL A 102 -23.29 16.11 -8.89
CA VAL A 102 -22.99 15.41 -7.64
C VAL A 102 -23.38 16.25 -6.42
N ASP A 103 -24.00 15.61 -5.43
CA ASP A 103 -24.39 16.28 -4.18
C ASP A 103 -23.22 16.43 -3.19
N ALA A 104 -22.22 15.55 -3.29
CA ALA A 104 -21.10 15.48 -2.37
C ALA A 104 -19.84 14.91 -3.04
N VAL A 105 -18.70 15.41 -2.58
CA VAL A 105 -17.38 14.95 -3.03
C VAL A 105 -16.59 14.45 -1.81
N VAL A 106 -16.06 13.23 -1.92
CA VAL A 106 -15.20 12.63 -0.89
C VAL A 106 -13.81 12.40 -1.47
N LEU A 107 -12.83 13.17 -0.98
CA LEU A 107 -11.43 13.04 -1.40
C LEU A 107 -10.74 11.92 -0.61
N ALA A 108 -10.68 10.73 -1.20
CA ALA A 108 -9.98 9.58 -0.65
C ALA A 108 -8.52 9.47 -1.16
N THR A 109 -7.78 10.59 -1.16
CA THR A 109 -6.46 10.74 -1.81
C THR A 109 -5.26 10.34 -0.94
N GLY A 110 -5.50 9.72 0.22
CA GLY A 110 -4.44 9.27 1.13
C GLY A 110 -4.04 10.30 2.18
N TYR A 111 -2.86 10.12 2.76
CA TYR A 111 -2.32 10.92 3.86
C TYR A 111 -0.84 11.23 3.64
N GLU A 112 -0.40 12.35 4.18
CA GLU A 112 1.02 12.74 4.26
C GLU A 112 1.59 12.36 5.63
N VAL A 113 2.85 11.95 5.65
CA VAL A 113 3.60 11.66 6.87
C VAL A 113 4.29 12.94 7.34
N TYR A 114 3.99 13.38 8.56
CA TYR A 114 4.55 14.60 9.12
C TYR A 114 4.81 14.48 10.63
N PHE A 115 6.01 14.89 11.06
CA PHE A 115 6.45 14.89 12.46
C PHE A 115 6.69 16.32 12.96
N PRO A 116 5.66 17.04 13.49
CA PRO A 116 5.76 18.45 13.85
C PRO A 116 6.73 18.74 15.01
N PHE A 117 7.13 17.72 15.75
CA PHE A 117 7.99 17.80 16.93
C PHE A 117 9.45 17.41 16.64
N LEU A 118 9.78 17.00 15.43
CA LEU A 118 11.15 16.69 15.01
C LEU A 118 11.70 17.80 14.12
N ASP A 119 13.01 18.02 14.22
CA ASP A 119 13.71 18.91 13.30
C ASP A 119 13.61 18.36 11.87
N LYS A 120 13.30 19.24 10.92
CA LYS A 120 13.21 18.90 9.50
C LYS A 120 14.56 18.44 8.97
N ASP A 121 15.68 18.95 9.50
CA ASP A 121 17.01 18.50 9.10
C ASP A 121 17.31 17.06 9.56
N LEU A 122 16.59 16.58 10.58
CA LEU A 122 16.73 15.25 11.14
C LEU A 122 15.83 14.24 10.42
N VAL A 123 14.53 14.54 10.32
CA VAL A 123 13.54 13.71 9.64
C VAL A 123 12.77 14.60 8.68
N TRP A 124 13.13 14.54 7.40
CA TRP A 124 12.42 15.21 6.33
C TRP A 124 11.65 14.20 5.49
N ALA A 125 10.37 14.47 5.29
CA ALA A 125 9.58 13.79 4.27
C ALA A 125 9.64 14.62 2.98
N GLN A 126 10.31 14.11 1.95
CA GLN A 126 10.24 14.67 0.61
C GLN A 126 9.39 13.74 -0.24
N ASP A 127 8.36 14.25 -0.91
CA ASP A 127 7.44 13.44 -1.74
C ASP A 127 6.83 12.25 -0.99
N ASN A 128 6.54 12.43 0.31
CA ASN A 128 6.06 11.41 1.25
C ASN A 128 7.03 10.24 1.48
N GLU A 129 8.31 10.40 1.11
CA GLU A 129 9.39 9.48 1.41
C GLU A 129 10.29 10.04 2.51
N ILE A 130 10.65 9.17 3.46
CA ILE A 130 11.57 9.49 4.55
C ILE A 130 12.74 8.53 4.48
N GLU A 131 13.96 9.08 4.47
CA GLU A 131 15.19 8.29 4.46
C GLU A 131 15.39 7.60 5.82
N LEU A 132 15.05 6.31 5.88
CA LEU A 132 15.19 5.50 7.10
C LEU A 132 15.86 4.16 6.79
N TYR A 133 16.91 3.85 7.55
CA TYR A 133 17.46 2.50 7.54
C TYR A 133 16.41 1.53 8.10
N LYS A 134 16.05 0.53 7.28
CA LYS A 134 15.04 -0.49 7.58
C LYS A 134 13.65 0.09 7.96
N CYS A 135 13.30 1.28 7.45
CA CYS A 135 12.06 1.98 7.82
C CYS A 135 11.96 2.28 9.32
N MET A 136 13.10 2.46 10.00
CA MET A 136 13.18 2.61 11.46
C MET A 136 14.14 3.71 11.90
N PHE A 137 15.39 3.63 11.47
CA PHE A 137 16.47 4.43 12.02
C PHE A 137 16.84 5.58 11.09
N VAL A 138 17.08 6.76 11.66
CA VAL A 138 17.54 7.93 10.92
C VAL A 138 19.05 7.79 10.65
N PRO A 139 19.50 7.59 9.40
CA PRO A 139 20.91 7.29 9.11
C PRO A 139 21.87 8.43 9.49
N LYS A 140 21.37 9.68 9.51
CA LYS A 140 22.15 10.88 9.81
C LYS A 140 22.44 11.07 11.32
N LEU A 141 21.86 10.24 12.19
CA LEU A 141 22.12 10.30 13.62
C LEU A 141 23.46 9.66 13.98
N LYS A 142 24.31 10.41 14.69
CA LYS A 142 25.58 9.89 15.25
C LYS A 142 25.37 8.71 16.20
N HIS A 143 24.29 8.72 16.96
CA HIS A 143 23.91 7.65 17.88
C HIS A 143 22.57 7.06 17.46
N ALA A 144 22.55 6.22 16.44
CA ALA A 144 21.30 5.74 15.84
C ALA A 144 20.38 4.96 16.78
N HIS A 145 20.87 4.44 17.90
CA HIS A 145 20.05 3.79 18.91
C HIS A 145 19.21 4.77 19.74
N THR A 146 19.39 6.09 19.63
CA THR A 146 18.67 7.06 20.49
C THR A 146 17.30 7.48 19.96
N LEU A 147 17.01 7.22 18.68
CA LEU A 147 15.74 7.53 18.06
C LEU A 147 15.38 6.45 17.02
N CYS A 148 14.17 5.94 17.12
CA CYS A 148 13.61 4.99 16.18
C CYS A 148 12.16 5.37 15.87
N ILE A 149 11.79 5.30 14.60
CA ILE A 149 10.41 5.39 14.15
C ILE A 149 9.87 3.95 14.05
N ILE A 150 8.72 3.70 14.65
CA ILE A 150 8.08 2.38 14.66
C ILE A 150 6.77 2.45 13.88
N GLY A 151 6.51 1.44 13.05
CA GLY A 151 5.25 1.29 12.32
C GLY A 151 5.14 2.16 11.05
N LEU A 152 6.17 2.94 10.71
CA LEU A 152 6.22 3.69 9.46
C LEU A 152 6.65 2.79 8.30
N ILE A 153 5.79 1.83 7.95
CA ILE A 153 6.04 0.87 6.89
C ILE A 153 4.72 0.38 6.29
N GLN A 154 4.67 0.30 4.96
CA GLN A 154 3.58 -0.35 4.23
C GLN A 154 4.11 -1.62 3.58
N ALA A 155 3.92 -2.75 4.27
CA ALA A 155 4.33 -4.06 3.80
C ALA A 155 3.13 -4.88 3.34
N PHE A 156 3.40 -5.92 2.54
CA PHE A 156 2.42 -6.93 2.19
C PHE A 156 2.18 -7.83 3.40
N GLY A 157 1.16 -7.50 4.20
CA GLY A 157 0.80 -8.23 5.40
C GLY A 157 0.38 -7.29 6.55
N PRO A 158 0.12 -7.85 7.73
CA PRO A 158 -0.29 -7.06 8.89
C PRO A 158 0.86 -6.21 9.45
N ALA A 159 0.58 -4.94 9.76
CA ALA A 159 1.56 -4.00 10.32
C ALA A 159 1.93 -4.29 11.79
N ILE A 160 1.03 -4.93 12.54
CA ILE A 160 1.22 -5.24 13.97
C ILE A 160 2.46 -6.12 14.23
N PRO A 161 2.60 -7.32 13.64
CA PRO A 161 3.79 -8.14 13.89
C PRO A 161 5.08 -7.50 13.38
N ILE A 162 4.98 -6.66 12.35
CA ILE A 162 6.15 -5.89 11.88
C ILE A 162 6.57 -4.92 12.98
N SER A 163 5.63 -4.13 13.49
CA SER A 163 5.90 -3.16 14.56
C SER A 163 6.40 -3.83 15.84
N GLU A 164 5.90 -5.01 16.19
CA GLU A 164 6.40 -5.80 17.33
C GLU A 164 7.87 -6.19 17.16
N ILE A 165 8.27 -6.70 15.99
CA ILE A 165 9.66 -7.02 15.69
C ILE A 165 10.53 -5.76 15.69
N GLN A 166 10.04 -4.65 15.12
CA GLN A 166 10.75 -3.36 15.13
C GLN A 166 11.02 -2.89 16.57
N VAL A 167 10.02 -2.97 17.45
CA VAL A 167 10.16 -2.60 18.88
C VAL A 167 11.17 -3.49 19.58
N ARG A 168 11.10 -4.82 19.40
CA ARG A 168 12.06 -5.74 20.03
C ARG A 168 13.49 -5.46 19.62
N TRP A 169 13.72 -5.24 18.33
CA TRP A 169 15.05 -4.91 17.84
C TRP A 169 15.55 -3.58 18.44
N PHE A 170 14.69 -2.56 18.50
CA PHE A 170 15.05 -1.28 19.12
C PHE A 170 15.38 -1.40 20.61
N CYS A 171 14.59 -2.16 21.38
CA CYS A 171 14.85 -2.40 22.79
C CYS A 171 16.18 -3.11 23.02
N GLU A 172 16.52 -4.13 22.22
CA GLU A 172 17.81 -4.84 22.33
C GLU A 172 19.00 -3.92 22.04
N LEU A 173 18.88 -3.02 21.06
CA LEU A 173 19.91 -2.01 20.77
C LEU A 173 20.08 -1.03 21.94
N MET A 174 18.98 -0.57 22.54
CA MET A 174 18.99 0.34 23.68
C MET A 174 19.63 -0.27 24.95
N LEU A 175 19.44 -1.58 25.16
CA LEU A 175 20.03 -2.31 26.28
C LEU A 175 21.50 -2.71 26.05
N GLY A 176 22.04 -2.45 24.86
CA GLY A 176 23.39 -2.88 24.48
C GLY A 176 23.51 -4.39 24.22
N GLY A 177 22.39 -5.11 24.10
CA GLY A 177 22.35 -6.54 23.77
C GLY A 177 22.73 -6.83 22.32
N MET A 178 22.73 -5.82 21.46
CA MET A 178 23.12 -5.90 20.06
C MET A 178 24.02 -4.72 19.67
N ILE A 179 25.05 -4.99 18.86
CA ILE A 179 25.87 -3.93 18.23
C ILE A 179 25.05 -3.32 17.07
N PRO A 180 24.93 -1.98 16.96
CA PRO A 180 24.27 -1.35 15.82
C PRO A 180 24.94 -1.78 14.50
N LEU A 181 24.15 -2.21 13.52
CA LEU A 181 24.62 -2.60 12.17
C LEU A 181 24.93 -1.39 11.27
N ILE A 182 25.35 -0.26 11.86
CA ILE A 182 25.59 1.01 11.16
C ILE A 182 27.06 1.37 11.26
#